data_AF-A0A8B9LQA7-F1
#
_entry.id   AF-A0A8B9LQA7-F1
#
_cell.length_a   1.000
_cell.length_b   1.000
_cell.length_c   1.000
_cell.angle_alpha   90.00
_cell.angle_beta   90.00
_cell.angle_gamma   90.00
#
_symmetry.space_group_name_H-M   'P 1'
#
loop_
_entity.id
_entity.type
_entity.pdbx_description
1 polymer ?
#
loop_
_entity_poly.entity_id
_entity_poly.type
_entity_poly.pdbx_seq_one_letter_code
_entity_poly.pdbx_strand_id
1 'polypeptide(L)'
;MSTVYEDIVKLVANNLKCSICFELFTDPVTLSCGHNYCLNCIQRHLSRGTRTCPQCRSKLPHTPNLKKNVALSNILDLQEAGGREIEVLLDGLNEASGLADSATADLNCSQSAGKVSSPPPDHHQIHTLYLDVKLITDTNYFSSFRTELVLLSFLPAMGHRRLAFMPENRRLVVRSAFSSVTQNSRFDACQWMADQELSRGRHYWDVDVSRCSGWAAGVAYPGLARNEQLGRGPSSWCIERSSGRLSAWHNKKETPLKQDCPDSVRVLLDMDSSCLSFWSLMGGLVELYSVQADFRGPVRPVFWLHGTQQRNVLAFPPWTCWQW
;
A
#
# COMPACT_ATOMS: atom_id res chain seq x y z
N MET A 1 4.36 -21.81 -13.16
CA MET A 1 4.50 -20.50 -13.82
C MET A 1 4.11 -20.68 -15.28
N SER A 2 3.00 -20.09 -15.73
CA SER A 2 2.50 -20.26 -17.10
C SER A 2 3.28 -19.38 -18.08
N THR A 3 3.65 -19.90 -19.24
CA THR A 3 4.38 -19.20 -20.33
C THR A 3 3.75 -17.85 -20.71
N VAL A 4 2.43 -17.73 -20.58
CA VAL A 4 1.64 -16.51 -20.83
C VAL A 4 2.08 -15.33 -19.95
N TYR A 5 2.45 -15.58 -18.69
CA TYR A 5 2.84 -14.55 -17.75
C TYR A 5 4.18 -13.91 -18.15
N GLU A 6 5.17 -14.74 -18.48
CA GLU A 6 6.45 -14.26 -18.98
C GLU A 6 6.28 -13.48 -20.29
N ASP A 7 5.35 -13.90 -21.15
CA ASP A 7 5.08 -13.23 -22.43
C ASP A 7 4.49 -11.82 -22.21
N ILE A 8 3.61 -11.66 -21.21
CA ILE A 8 3.03 -10.36 -20.88
C ILE A 8 4.07 -9.45 -20.21
N VAL A 9 4.90 -9.96 -19.30
CA VAL A 9 5.99 -9.18 -18.68
C VAL A 9 6.96 -8.68 -19.75
N LYS A 10 7.38 -9.57 -20.66
CA LYS A 10 8.24 -9.22 -21.80
C LYS A 10 7.56 -8.21 -22.71
N LEU A 11 6.26 -8.34 -22.96
CA LEU A 11 5.49 -7.38 -23.76
C LEU A 11 5.49 -5.99 -23.11
N VAL A 12 5.17 -5.89 -21.82
CA VAL A 12 5.11 -4.61 -21.09
C VAL A 12 6.50 -3.97 -21.02
N ALA A 13 7.52 -4.73 -20.63
CA ALA A 13 8.90 -4.22 -20.56
C ALA A 13 9.42 -3.76 -21.93
N ASN A 14 9.02 -4.41 -23.02
CA ASN A 14 9.38 -4.00 -24.37
C ASN A 14 8.63 -2.75 -24.84
N ASN A 15 7.40 -2.53 -24.34
CA ASN A 15 6.62 -1.32 -24.64
C ASN A 15 7.07 -0.07 -23.86
N LEU A 16 7.96 -0.24 -22.86
CA LEU A 16 8.56 0.85 -22.08
C LEU A 16 9.94 1.27 -22.59
N LYS A 17 10.38 0.74 -23.75
CA LYS A 17 11.67 1.05 -24.36
C LYS A 17 11.55 2.11 -25.45
N CYS A 18 12.56 2.96 -25.50
CA CYS A 18 12.75 3.93 -26.56
C CYS A 18 13.23 3.26 -27.83
N SER A 19 12.50 3.42 -28.94
CA SER A 19 12.91 2.80 -30.21
C SER A 19 14.14 3.46 -30.87
N ILE A 20 14.73 4.48 -30.25
CA ILE A 20 15.95 5.16 -30.74
C ILE A 20 17.19 4.63 -30.00
N CYS A 21 17.15 4.56 -28.67
CA CYS A 21 18.29 4.10 -27.86
C CYS A 21 18.14 2.66 -27.35
N PHE A 22 16.96 2.03 -27.55
CA PHE A 22 16.60 0.67 -27.13
C PHE A 22 16.60 0.41 -25.62
N GLU A 23 16.91 1.43 -24.82
CA GLU A 23 16.78 1.43 -23.37
C GLU A 23 15.39 1.89 -22.91
N LEU A 24 15.09 1.66 -21.63
CA LEU A 24 13.92 2.27 -20.96
C LEU A 24 13.94 3.79 -21.13
N PHE A 25 12.76 4.43 -21.13
CA PHE A 25 12.72 5.86 -21.36
C PHE A 25 13.37 6.66 -20.22
N THR A 26 14.19 7.64 -20.57
CA THR A 26 14.65 8.70 -19.67
C THR A 26 13.96 9.99 -20.09
N ASP A 27 13.22 10.60 -19.17
CA ASP A 27 12.34 11.74 -19.46
C ASP A 27 11.46 11.50 -20.71
N PRO A 28 10.54 10.51 -20.67
CA PRO A 28 9.72 10.14 -21.83
C PRO A 28 8.92 11.34 -22.36
N VAL A 29 8.77 11.42 -23.68
CA VAL A 29 7.98 12.41 -24.40
C VAL A 29 7.06 11.69 -25.37
N THR A 30 5.79 12.09 -25.38
CA THR A 30 4.79 11.57 -26.32
C THR A 30 4.59 12.54 -27.47
N LEU A 31 4.73 12.06 -28.70
CA LEU A 31 4.39 12.81 -29.90
C LEU A 31 2.87 12.83 -30.13
N SER A 32 2.39 13.73 -30.98
CA SER A 32 0.96 13.79 -31.35
C SER A 32 0.42 12.51 -32.01
N CYS A 33 1.31 11.68 -32.59
CA CYS A 33 0.97 10.36 -33.12
C CYS A 33 0.93 9.25 -32.05
N GLY A 34 1.12 9.59 -30.77
CA GLY A 34 1.08 8.65 -29.63
C GLY A 34 2.38 7.90 -29.35
N HIS A 35 3.39 8.00 -30.21
CA HIS A 35 4.68 7.33 -30.01
C HIS A 35 5.55 8.05 -28.97
N ASN A 36 6.30 7.27 -28.20
CA ASN A 36 7.07 7.74 -27.05
C ASN A 36 8.57 7.59 -27.29
N TYR A 37 9.36 8.54 -26.77
CA TYR A 37 10.82 8.57 -26.87
C TYR A 37 11.43 9.25 -25.65
N CYS A 38 12.70 8.96 -25.34
CA CYS A 38 13.46 9.81 -24.40
C CYS A 38 13.55 11.23 -24.97
N LEU A 39 13.40 12.25 -24.14
CA LEU A 39 13.47 13.66 -24.54
C LEU A 39 14.71 13.94 -25.40
N ASN A 40 15.90 13.55 -24.90
CA ASN A 40 17.16 13.78 -25.60
C ASN A 40 17.24 13.02 -26.95
N CYS A 41 16.70 11.80 -27.00
CA CYS A 41 16.73 10.97 -28.22
C CYS A 41 15.89 11.60 -29.33
N ILE A 42 14.67 12.03 -29.04
CA ILE A 42 13.82 12.66 -30.05
C ILE A 42 14.32 14.06 -30.41
N GLN A 43 14.86 14.83 -29.47
CA GLN A 43 15.48 16.13 -29.76
C GLN A 43 16.65 15.99 -30.75
N ARG A 44 17.55 15.02 -30.53
CA ARG A 44 18.67 14.75 -31.43
C ARG A 44 18.23 14.26 -32.81
N HIS A 45 17.15 13.48 -32.88
CA HIS A 45 16.56 13.10 -34.16
C HIS A 45 16.10 14.35 -34.92
N LEU A 46 15.31 15.22 -34.26
CA LEU A 46 14.76 16.42 -34.88
C LEU A 46 15.84 17.44 -35.27
N SER A 47 16.95 17.52 -34.52
CA SER A 47 18.06 18.44 -34.82
C SER A 47 18.83 18.09 -36.10
N ARG A 48 18.66 16.87 -36.64
CA ARG A 48 19.25 16.44 -37.92
C ARG A 48 18.42 16.88 -39.14
N GLY A 49 17.37 17.68 -38.93
CA GLY A 49 16.49 18.15 -40.00
C GLY A 49 15.36 17.19 -40.34
N THR A 50 15.30 16.01 -39.73
CA THR A 50 14.18 15.08 -39.88
C THR A 50 12.98 15.54 -39.05
N ARG A 51 11.83 15.76 -39.69
CA ARG A 51 10.62 16.33 -39.05
C ARG A 51 9.48 15.31 -38.92
N THR A 52 9.82 14.06 -38.67
CA THR A 52 8.89 12.94 -38.69
C THR A 52 9.07 12.05 -37.47
N CYS A 53 8.03 11.36 -37.04
CA CYS A 53 8.11 10.33 -36.03
C CYS A 53 9.04 9.20 -36.53
N PRO A 54 10.06 8.77 -35.76
CA PRO A 54 10.96 7.69 -36.13
C PRO A 54 10.25 6.35 -36.46
N GLN A 55 9.11 6.06 -35.83
CA GLN A 55 8.39 4.79 -36.02
C GLN A 55 7.35 4.87 -37.15
N CYS A 56 6.39 5.79 -37.09
CA CYS A 56 5.28 5.85 -38.04
C CYS A 56 5.42 6.91 -39.14
N ARG A 57 6.51 7.70 -39.12
CA ARG A 57 6.81 8.77 -40.09
C ARG A 57 5.79 9.92 -40.15
N SER A 58 4.83 9.97 -39.23
CA SER A 58 3.90 11.10 -39.09
C SER A 58 4.66 12.42 -38.97
N LYS A 59 4.23 13.45 -39.69
CA LYS A 59 4.89 14.77 -39.71
C LYS A 59 4.69 15.49 -38.37
N LEU A 60 5.74 16.13 -37.88
CA LEU A 60 5.70 16.99 -36.70
C LEU A 60 5.57 18.48 -37.11
N PRO A 61 4.93 19.32 -36.28
CA PRO A 61 4.85 20.76 -36.50
C PRO A 61 6.22 21.43 -36.55
N HIS A 62 6.33 22.63 -37.16
CA HIS A 62 7.60 23.34 -37.42
C HIS A 62 8.46 23.61 -36.16
N THR A 63 7.81 23.79 -35.02
CA THR A 63 8.45 23.93 -33.70
C THR A 63 7.74 22.99 -32.71
N PRO A 64 8.20 21.74 -32.59
CA PRO A 64 7.57 20.80 -31.67
C PRO A 64 7.87 21.21 -30.22
N ASN A 65 6.82 21.55 -29.46
CA ASN A 65 6.91 21.79 -28.02
C ASN A 65 6.90 20.43 -27.30
N LEU A 66 8.09 19.83 -27.17
CA LEU A 66 8.26 18.54 -26.52
C LEU A 66 8.15 18.71 -25.01
N LYS A 67 7.12 18.11 -24.42
CA LYS A 67 6.92 18.07 -22.97
C LYS A 67 7.09 16.65 -22.46
N LYS A 68 7.71 16.52 -21.28
CA LYS A 68 7.81 15.26 -20.56
C LYS A 68 6.41 14.69 -20.29
N ASN A 69 6.22 13.42 -20.59
CA ASN A 69 5.05 12.66 -20.20
C ASN A 69 5.22 12.24 -18.74
N VAL A 70 4.59 12.98 -17.84
CA VAL A 70 4.67 12.78 -16.39
C VAL A 70 4.18 11.37 -16.01
N ALA A 71 3.13 10.85 -16.66
CA ALA A 71 2.60 9.53 -16.35
C ALA A 71 3.61 8.42 -16.67
N LEU A 72 4.22 8.44 -17.86
CA LEU A 72 5.27 7.47 -18.21
C LEU A 72 6.51 7.63 -17.33
N SER A 73 6.81 8.85 -16.91
CA SER A 73 7.94 9.09 -16.00
C SER A 73 7.68 8.47 -14.64
N ASN A 74 6.50 8.69 -14.07
CA ASN A 74 6.10 8.07 -12.80
C ASN A 74 6.14 6.54 -12.88
N ILE A 75 5.72 5.94 -14.01
CA ILE A 75 5.77 4.48 -14.23
C ILE A 75 7.22 3.96 -14.25
N LEU A 76 8.17 4.74 -14.77
CA LEU A 76 9.58 4.35 -14.87
C LEU A 76 10.35 4.64 -13.58
N ASP A 77 10.00 5.71 -12.87
CA ASP A 77 10.56 6.04 -11.56
C ASP A 77 10.20 4.95 -10.52
N LEU A 78 9.05 4.27 -10.69
CA LEU A 78 8.70 3.06 -9.93
C LEU A 78 9.67 1.90 -10.20
N GLN A 79 10.25 1.78 -11.40
CA GLN A 79 11.27 0.77 -11.68
C GLN A 79 12.64 1.11 -11.06
N GLU A 80 13.04 2.37 -11.01
CA GLU A 80 14.33 2.77 -10.43
C GLU A 80 14.33 2.76 -8.89
N ALA A 81 13.16 2.92 -8.27
CA ALA A 81 12.99 2.83 -6.82
C ALA A 81 13.08 1.40 -6.25
N GLY A 82 13.19 0.36 -7.10
CA GLY A 82 13.35 -1.03 -6.66
C GLY A 82 12.65 -2.06 -7.56
N GLY A 83 12.82 -1.95 -8.89
CA GLY A 83 12.12 -2.73 -9.91
C GLY A 83 12.00 -4.24 -9.65
N ARG A 84 10.83 -4.64 -9.14
CA ARG A 84 10.16 -5.94 -9.35
C ARG A 84 8.63 -5.79 -9.45
N GLU A 85 8.10 -4.60 -9.67
CA GLU A 85 6.64 -4.34 -9.60
C GLU A 85 5.90 -4.51 -10.93
N ILE A 86 6.59 -4.82 -12.04
CA ILE A 86 5.91 -5.20 -13.30
C ILE A 86 5.48 -6.67 -13.29
N GLU A 87 6.17 -7.54 -12.55
CA GLU A 87 5.74 -8.94 -12.36
C GLU A 87 4.40 -8.99 -11.59
N VAL A 88 4.31 -8.28 -10.47
CA VAL A 88 3.15 -8.32 -9.57
C VAL A 88 1.84 -7.79 -10.19
N LEU A 89 1.90 -6.72 -11.00
CA LEU A 89 0.73 -6.19 -11.71
C LEU A 89 0.14 -7.19 -12.73
N LEU A 90 0.93 -8.18 -13.15
CA LEU A 90 0.55 -9.17 -14.15
C LEU A 90 0.01 -10.46 -13.53
N ASP A 91 0.35 -10.76 -12.27
CA ASP A 91 -0.24 -11.88 -11.51
C ASP A 91 -1.71 -11.61 -11.14
N GLY A 92 -2.05 -10.35 -10.85
CA GLY A 92 -3.43 -9.93 -10.57
C GLY A 92 -4.39 -10.04 -11.77
N LEU A 93 -3.88 -9.99 -13.00
CA LEU A 93 -4.68 -10.20 -14.22
C LEU A 93 -4.95 -11.68 -14.53
N ASN A 94 -4.17 -12.60 -13.93
CA ASN A 94 -4.30 -14.03 -14.13
C ASN A 94 -5.40 -14.66 -13.25
N GLU A 95 -5.68 -14.07 -12.08
CA GLU A 95 -6.78 -14.50 -11.21
C GLU A 95 -8.14 -13.99 -11.70
N ALA A 96 -8.18 -12.87 -12.41
CA ALA A 96 -9.40 -12.31 -13.00
C ALA A 96 -9.88 -13.07 -14.25
N SER A 97 -8.99 -13.76 -14.98
CA SER A 97 -9.34 -14.54 -16.18
C SER A 97 -9.78 -15.97 -15.85
N GLY A 98 -9.35 -16.54 -14.73
CA GLY A 98 -9.71 -17.90 -14.29
C GLY A 98 -11.17 -18.08 -13.81
N LEU A 99 -11.93 -16.99 -13.70
CA LEU A 99 -13.34 -17.01 -13.29
C LEU A 99 -14.32 -16.90 -14.47
N ALA A 100 -13.85 -16.69 -15.71
CA ALA A 100 -14.71 -16.56 -16.87
C ALA A 100 -15.05 -17.89 -17.58
N ASP A 101 -14.37 -19.00 -17.25
CA ASP A 101 -14.44 -20.24 -18.03
C ASP A 101 -15.40 -21.33 -17.48
N SER A 102 -16.33 -21.01 -16.56
CA SER A 102 -17.28 -22.02 -16.03
C SER A 102 -18.76 -21.66 -16.02
N ALA A 103 -19.19 -20.73 -16.89
CA ALA A 103 -20.62 -20.46 -17.08
C ALA A 103 -21.02 -20.48 -18.56
N THR A 104 -20.95 -21.67 -19.19
CA THR A 104 -21.74 -21.98 -20.38
C THR A 104 -22.61 -23.20 -20.10
N ALA A 105 -23.87 -22.96 -19.71
CA ALA A 105 -24.99 -23.86 -19.98
C ALA A 105 -26.33 -23.14 -19.73
N ASP A 106 -27.04 -22.95 -20.84
CA ASP A 106 -28.49 -22.86 -21.00
C ASP A 106 -29.27 -21.72 -20.34
N LEU A 107 -29.76 -20.81 -21.19
CA LEU A 107 -31.19 -20.53 -21.36
C LEU A 107 -31.43 -19.70 -22.63
N ASN A 108 -31.98 -20.36 -23.66
CA ASN A 108 -32.65 -19.73 -24.81
C ASN A 108 -34.00 -19.14 -24.36
N CYS A 109 -34.29 -17.86 -24.69
CA CYS A 109 -35.55 -17.48 -25.37
C CYS A 109 -35.61 -15.99 -25.77
N SER A 110 -35.78 -15.77 -27.08
CA SER A 110 -36.51 -14.69 -27.81
C SER A 110 -36.51 -13.20 -27.35
N GLN A 111 -35.94 -12.39 -28.25
CA GLN A 111 -36.45 -11.13 -28.84
C GLN A 111 -37.16 -10.07 -27.97
N SER A 112 -36.57 -8.86 -27.88
CA SER A 112 -37.03 -7.67 -28.63
C SER A 112 -36.20 -6.42 -28.27
N ALA A 113 -36.11 -5.51 -29.23
CA ALA A 113 -35.22 -4.35 -29.25
C ALA A 113 -35.64 -3.21 -28.29
N GLY A 114 -34.65 -2.53 -27.71
CA GLY A 114 -34.83 -1.27 -26.99
C GLY A 114 -33.48 -0.58 -26.72
N LYS A 115 -33.28 0.58 -27.33
CA LYS A 115 -32.03 1.37 -27.37
C LYS A 115 -32.04 2.39 -26.22
N VAL A 116 -31.12 2.31 -25.25
CA VAL A 116 -30.84 3.40 -24.28
C VAL A 116 -29.34 3.48 -23.98
N SER A 117 -28.79 4.69 -24.13
CA SER A 117 -27.40 5.09 -23.91
C SER A 117 -26.99 5.10 -22.43
N SER A 118 -25.81 4.59 -22.12
CA SER A 118 -25.15 4.66 -20.80
C SER A 118 -24.36 5.96 -20.59
N PRO A 119 -24.26 6.49 -19.36
CA PRO A 119 -23.19 7.42 -18.97
C PRO A 119 -21.92 6.63 -18.54
N PRO A 120 -20.74 7.25 -18.49
CA PRO A 120 -19.49 6.54 -18.21
C PRO A 120 -19.38 6.15 -16.71
N PRO A 121 -18.69 5.05 -16.36
CA PRO A 121 -18.46 4.67 -14.97
C PRO A 121 -17.30 5.49 -14.36
N ASP A 122 -17.52 5.99 -13.15
CA ASP A 122 -16.55 6.74 -12.34
C ASP A 122 -15.41 5.85 -11.81
N HIS A 123 -14.18 6.34 -11.95
CA HIS A 123 -12.89 5.68 -11.64
C HIS A 123 -12.59 5.40 -10.14
N HIS A 124 -13.57 5.48 -9.24
CA HIS A 124 -13.36 5.33 -7.78
C HIS A 124 -13.71 3.94 -7.20
N GLN A 125 -14.11 2.96 -8.02
CA GLN A 125 -14.60 1.66 -7.52
C GLN A 125 -13.53 0.55 -7.41
N ILE A 126 -12.37 0.68 -8.06
CA ILE A 126 -11.49 -0.49 -8.29
C ILE A 126 -10.70 -0.93 -7.05
N HIS A 127 -10.33 -0.02 -6.15
CA HIS A 127 -9.52 -0.37 -4.97
C HIS A 127 -10.31 -0.95 -3.78
N THR A 128 -11.64 -0.80 -3.81
CA THR A 128 -12.53 -1.30 -2.75
C THR A 128 -12.82 -2.80 -2.93
N LEU A 129 -12.80 -3.28 -4.18
CA LEU A 129 -13.25 -4.63 -4.54
C LEU A 129 -12.32 -5.76 -4.02
N TYR A 130 -11.01 -5.50 -3.85
CA TYR A 130 -10.07 -6.57 -3.47
C TYR A 130 -10.16 -7.03 -2.01
N LEU A 131 -10.59 -6.17 -1.07
CA LEU A 131 -10.85 -6.60 0.31
C LEU A 131 -12.22 -7.27 0.46
N ASP A 132 -13.21 -6.86 -0.34
CA ASP A 132 -14.56 -7.44 -0.32
C ASP A 132 -14.58 -8.89 -0.81
N VAL A 133 -13.69 -9.29 -1.73
CA VAL A 133 -13.66 -10.65 -2.29
C VAL A 133 -13.25 -11.73 -1.27
N LYS A 134 -12.38 -11.40 -0.30
CA LYS A 134 -11.85 -12.41 0.67
C LYS A 134 -12.81 -12.71 1.83
N LEU A 135 -13.85 -11.90 2.03
CA LEU A 135 -14.90 -12.15 3.05
C LEU A 135 -16.13 -12.87 2.49
N ILE A 136 -16.23 -13.06 1.17
CA ILE A 136 -17.37 -13.69 0.50
C ILE A 136 -17.29 -15.23 0.54
N THR A 137 -16.14 -15.81 0.88
CA THR A 137 -15.99 -17.29 0.87
C THR A 137 -16.49 -17.99 2.12
N ASP A 138 -16.81 -17.25 3.20
CA ASP A 138 -17.39 -17.83 4.41
C ASP A 138 -18.78 -17.25 4.70
N THR A 139 -19.80 -18.02 4.30
CA THR A 139 -21.24 -17.92 4.63
C THR A 139 -22.14 -17.01 3.77
N ASN A 140 -23.14 -17.65 3.17
CA ASN A 140 -24.30 -17.10 2.47
C ASN A 140 -25.17 -16.18 3.35
N TYR A 141 -24.72 -14.96 3.63
CA TYR A 141 -25.59 -13.89 4.11
C TYR A 141 -25.09 -12.52 3.65
N PHE A 142 -25.92 -11.84 2.86
CA PHE A 142 -25.63 -10.54 2.27
C PHE A 142 -25.36 -9.47 3.33
N SER A 143 -24.09 -9.07 3.45
CA SER A 143 -23.66 -7.70 3.76
C SER A 143 -22.15 -7.59 3.49
N SER A 144 -21.77 -7.20 2.27
CA SER A 144 -20.40 -6.70 1.99
C SER A 144 -20.24 -5.42 2.80
N PHE A 145 -19.65 -5.50 3.99
CA PHE A 145 -19.30 -4.29 4.73
C PHE A 145 -17.95 -3.80 4.19
N ARG A 146 -17.95 -2.69 3.47
CA ARG A 146 -16.72 -2.08 2.98
C ARG A 146 -15.71 -1.88 4.11
N THR A 147 -14.49 -2.41 3.97
CA THR A 147 -13.38 -2.13 4.91
C THR A 147 -12.61 -0.90 4.42
N GLU A 148 -12.46 0.10 5.27
CA GLU A 148 -11.88 1.40 4.96
C GLU A 148 -10.39 1.46 5.27
N LEU A 149 -9.59 1.90 4.30
CA LEU A 149 -8.19 2.27 4.53
C LEU A 149 -8.14 3.48 5.46
N VAL A 150 -7.32 3.38 6.51
CA VAL A 150 -7.01 4.52 7.39
C VAL A 150 -5.67 5.14 7.02
N LEU A 151 -5.69 6.34 6.44
CA LEU A 151 -4.47 7.11 6.18
C LEU A 151 -3.97 7.76 7.47
N LEU A 152 -3.07 7.07 8.17
CA LEU A 152 -2.54 7.52 9.45
C LEU A 152 -1.84 8.89 9.40
N SER A 153 -2.15 9.74 10.37
CA SER A 153 -1.46 10.99 10.66
C SER A 153 -0.96 11.03 12.11
N PHE A 154 0.11 11.80 12.35
CA PHE A 154 0.83 11.79 13.62
C PHE A 154 1.14 13.21 14.08
N LEU A 155 0.39 13.67 15.09
CA LEU A 155 0.66 14.96 15.74
C LEU A 155 1.84 14.81 16.72
N PRO A 156 2.82 15.74 16.74
CA PRO A 156 3.97 15.67 17.64
C PRO A 156 3.61 15.50 19.13
N ALA A 157 2.50 16.09 19.56
CA ALA A 157 2.01 16.01 20.94
C ALA A 157 1.51 14.61 21.34
N MET A 158 1.25 13.71 20.37
CA MET A 158 0.69 12.36 20.60
C MET A 158 1.76 11.28 20.71
N GLY A 159 3.03 11.66 20.67
CA GLY A 159 4.16 10.74 20.67
C GLY A 159 5.18 11.01 21.76
N HIS A 160 6.18 10.13 21.81
CA HIS A 160 7.39 10.32 22.59
C HIS A 160 8.31 11.35 21.92
N ARG A 161 8.96 12.22 22.73
CA ARG A 161 9.81 13.34 22.25
C ARG A 161 10.97 12.94 21.32
N ARG A 162 11.44 11.70 21.40
CA ARG A 162 12.52 11.17 20.55
C ARG A 162 12.05 10.59 19.24
N LEU A 163 10.75 10.53 18.99
CA LEU A 163 10.24 10.11 17.70
C LEU A 163 9.94 11.36 16.85
N ALA A 164 9.98 11.21 15.52
CA ALA A 164 9.43 12.18 14.58
C ALA A 164 8.63 11.45 13.50
N PHE A 165 7.51 12.03 13.08
CA PHE A 165 6.86 11.64 11.83
C PHE A 165 7.33 12.58 10.72
N MET A 166 7.77 11.99 9.60
CA MET A 166 8.24 12.65 8.38
C MET A 166 7.13 12.52 7.32
N PRO A 167 6.30 13.55 7.10
CA PRO A 167 5.13 13.44 6.23
C PRO A 167 5.46 13.12 4.78
N GLU A 168 6.57 13.63 4.25
CA GLU A 168 6.97 13.52 2.85
C GLU A 168 7.19 12.07 2.41
N ASN A 169 7.67 11.22 3.32
CA ASN A 169 7.92 9.80 3.08
C ASN A 169 7.08 8.90 3.98
N ARG A 170 6.11 9.48 4.72
CA ARG A 170 5.26 8.82 5.72
C ARG A 170 6.02 7.85 6.63
N ARG A 171 7.08 8.35 7.26
CA ARG A 171 7.96 7.55 8.14
C ARG A 171 7.94 8.06 9.57
N LEU A 172 7.81 7.13 10.51
CA LEU A 172 8.06 7.37 11.92
C LEU A 172 9.50 6.94 12.25
N VAL A 173 10.32 7.90 12.66
CA VAL A 173 11.77 7.73 12.85
C VAL A 173 12.21 8.15 14.24
N VAL A 174 13.38 7.68 14.69
CA VAL A 174 14.00 8.14 15.93
C VAL A 174 14.90 9.36 15.69
N ARG A 175 14.64 10.47 16.39
CA ARG A 175 15.45 11.69 16.36
C ARG A 175 16.84 11.49 16.99
N SER A 176 17.83 12.20 16.45
CA SER A 176 19.15 12.35 17.06
C SER A 176 19.05 13.17 18.36
N ALA A 177 19.89 12.84 19.34
CA ALA A 177 19.83 13.36 20.72
C ALA A 177 20.09 14.87 20.86
N PHE A 178 20.42 15.58 19.78
CA PHE A 178 20.80 16.99 19.79
C PHE A 178 19.64 18.00 19.65
N SER A 179 18.37 17.56 19.60
CA SER A 179 17.24 18.51 19.58
C SER A 179 16.83 18.91 21.01
N SER A 180 17.26 20.09 21.45
CA SER A 180 17.03 20.67 22.80
C SER A 180 15.63 21.27 23.00
N VAL A 181 14.59 20.71 22.39
CA VAL A 181 13.22 21.20 22.59
C VAL A 181 12.48 20.28 23.56
N THR A 182 12.15 20.80 24.74
CA THR A 182 11.16 20.19 25.64
C THR A 182 9.79 20.24 24.97
N GLN A 183 9.54 19.31 24.07
CA GLN A 183 8.20 19.09 23.56
C GLN A 183 7.41 18.28 24.59
N ASN A 184 6.20 18.73 24.90
CA ASN A 184 5.22 17.96 25.65
C ASN A 184 5.02 16.62 24.94
N SER A 185 5.54 15.55 25.52
CA SER A 185 5.40 14.19 24.99
C SER A 185 4.26 13.46 25.69
N ARG A 186 3.46 12.73 24.91
CA ARG A 186 2.35 11.91 25.43
C ARG A 186 2.82 10.72 26.27
N PHE A 187 3.93 10.09 25.87
CA PHE A 187 4.42 8.84 26.44
C PHE A 187 5.87 8.98 26.95
N ASP A 188 6.23 8.17 27.95
CA ASP A 188 7.62 8.05 28.44
C ASP A 188 8.42 6.99 27.66
N ALA A 189 7.75 5.94 27.18
CA ALA A 189 8.33 4.98 26.24
C ALA A 189 8.30 5.52 24.81
N CYS A 190 9.14 4.97 23.90
CA CYS A 190 9.16 5.28 22.46
C CYS A 190 7.89 4.82 21.72
N GLN A 191 6.75 5.36 22.13
CA GLN A 191 5.41 5.07 21.61
C GLN A 191 4.85 6.30 20.89
N TRP A 192 3.97 6.07 19.93
CA TRP A 192 3.20 7.13 19.30
C TRP A 192 1.81 6.62 18.92
N MET A 193 0.80 7.41 19.31
CA MET A 193 -0.59 7.21 18.95
C MET A 193 -0.97 8.05 17.73
N ALA A 194 -1.56 7.44 16.70
CA ALA A 194 -2.06 8.15 15.55
C ALA A 194 -3.24 9.07 15.93
N ASP A 195 -3.52 10.06 15.09
CA ASP A 195 -4.57 11.04 15.36
C ASP A 195 -5.98 10.49 15.09
N GLN A 196 -6.07 9.40 14.31
CA GLN A 196 -7.34 8.80 13.92
C GLN A 196 -7.98 8.06 15.09
N GLU A 197 -9.21 8.44 15.41
CA GLU A 197 -10.05 7.81 16.42
C GLU A 197 -11.18 7.04 15.75
N LEU A 198 -11.18 5.73 15.94
CA LEU A 198 -12.03 4.78 15.24
C LEU A 198 -13.08 4.25 16.21
N SER A 199 -14.36 4.46 15.89
CA SER A 199 -15.48 4.16 16.78
C SER A 199 -16.49 3.15 16.23
N ARG A 200 -16.54 2.98 14.90
CA ARG A 200 -17.49 2.12 14.17
C ARG A 200 -16.90 1.69 12.84
N GLY A 201 -17.45 0.63 12.25
CA GLY A 201 -17.04 0.16 10.94
C GLY A 201 -15.74 -0.66 10.96
N ARG A 202 -15.32 -1.03 9.75
CA ARG A 202 -14.13 -1.85 9.51
C ARG A 202 -13.04 -1.01 8.90
N HIS A 203 -11.86 -1.08 9.50
CA HIS A 203 -10.72 -0.21 9.24
C HIS A 203 -9.46 -1.03 9.08
N TYR A 204 -8.55 -0.59 8.23
CA TYR A 204 -7.25 -1.22 8.14
C TYR A 204 -6.14 -0.26 7.75
N TRP A 205 -4.94 -0.56 8.20
CA TRP A 205 -3.73 0.16 7.82
C TRP A 205 -2.54 -0.80 7.77
N ASP A 206 -1.59 -0.47 6.90
CA ASP A 206 -0.39 -1.25 6.68
C ASP A 206 0.83 -0.52 7.25
N VAL A 207 1.77 -1.30 7.75
CA VAL A 207 3.00 -0.81 8.38
C VAL A 207 4.19 -1.61 7.87
N ASP A 208 5.15 -0.90 7.30
CA ASP A 208 6.52 -1.38 7.08
C ASP A 208 7.23 -1.48 8.42
N VAL A 209 7.70 -2.68 8.73
CA VAL A 209 8.48 -2.96 9.94
C VAL A 209 9.87 -3.53 9.61
N SER A 210 10.24 -3.62 8.32
CA SER A 210 11.47 -4.23 7.82
C SER A 210 12.74 -3.58 8.37
N ARG A 211 12.69 -2.27 8.64
CA ARG A 211 13.80 -1.47 9.18
C ARG A 211 13.81 -1.37 10.70
N CYS A 212 13.05 -2.22 11.40
CA CYS A 212 12.95 -2.19 12.85
C CYS A 212 13.18 -3.59 13.45
N SER A 213 14.23 -3.74 14.25
CA SER A 213 14.57 -5.02 14.90
C SER A 213 13.70 -5.34 16.12
N GLY A 214 13.01 -4.34 16.65
CA GLY A 214 11.94 -4.52 17.63
C GLY A 214 10.90 -3.42 17.50
N TRP A 215 9.64 -3.79 17.51
CA TRP A 215 8.51 -2.89 17.24
C TRP A 215 7.23 -3.49 17.81
N ALA A 216 6.21 -2.66 17.99
CA ALA A 216 4.86 -3.12 18.23
C ALA A 216 3.86 -2.27 17.45
N ALA A 217 2.79 -2.89 17.00
CA ALA A 217 1.70 -2.26 16.26
C ALA A 217 0.37 -2.78 16.78
N GLY A 218 -0.61 -1.89 16.94
CA GLY A 218 -1.92 -2.28 17.43
C GLY A 218 -2.84 -1.10 17.65
N VAL A 219 -3.77 -1.26 18.59
CA VAL A 219 -4.76 -0.26 18.96
C VAL A 219 -4.77 -0.02 20.46
N ALA A 220 -5.13 1.20 20.87
CA ALA A 220 -5.32 1.55 22.26
C ALA A 220 -6.47 2.52 22.44
N TYR A 221 -7.06 2.54 23.63
CA TYR A 221 -7.98 3.62 23.99
C TYR A 221 -7.25 4.97 24.00
N PRO A 222 -7.93 6.08 23.65
CA PRO A 222 -7.36 7.43 23.72
C PRO A 222 -6.78 7.78 25.09
N GLY A 223 -7.26 7.12 26.16
CA GLY A 223 -6.81 7.28 27.54
C GLY A 223 -5.57 6.47 27.95
N LEU A 224 -4.88 5.77 27.04
CA LEU A 224 -3.65 5.02 27.35
C LEU A 224 -2.66 5.86 28.16
N ALA A 225 -2.27 5.40 29.35
CA ALA A 225 -1.51 6.23 30.28
C ALA A 225 -0.08 6.49 29.77
N ARG A 226 0.50 7.62 30.19
CA ARG A 226 1.83 8.06 29.75
C ARG A 226 2.95 7.05 30.04
N ASN A 227 2.83 6.33 31.15
CA ASN A 227 3.77 5.31 31.61
C ASN A 227 3.29 3.86 31.32
N GLU A 228 2.14 3.68 30.67
CA GLU A 228 1.64 2.36 30.29
C GLU A 228 2.32 1.92 28.98
N GLN A 229 3.02 0.79 29.05
CA GLN A 229 3.60 0.15 27.87
C GLN A 229 2.51 -0.59 27.10
N LEU A 230 2.58 -0.50 25.77
CA LEU A 230 1.65 -1.14 24.85
C LEU A 230 1.50 -2.64 25.12
N GLY A 231 0.25 -3.11 25.19
CA GLY A 231 -0.12 -4.49 25.50
C GLY A 231 0.12 -4.92 26.95
N ARG A 232 0.71 -4.08 27.80
CA ARG A 232 1.03 -4.40 29.21
C ARG A 232 -0.01 -3.90 30.21
N GLY A 233 -1.07 -3.27 29.74
CA GLY A 233 -2.26 -2.97 30.53
C GLY A 233 -3.53 -3.26 29.76
N PRO A 234 -4.70 -2.99 30.36
CA PRO A 234 -6.00 -3.30 29.76
C PRO A 234 -6.37 -2.34 28.63
N SER A 235 -5.63 -1.24 28.45
CA SER A 235 -6.02 -0.16 27.57
C SER A 235 -5.58 -0.36 26.10
N SER A 236 -4.92 -1.48 25.79
CA SER A 236 -4.32 -1.71 24.48
C SER A 236 -4.17 -3.17 24.10
N TRP A 237 -4.12 -3.40 22.78
CA TRP A 237 -3.90 -4.69 22.12
C TRP A 237 -2.89 -4.48 21.02
N CYS A 238 -1.87 -5.33 20.94
CA CYS A 238 -0.85 -5.23 19.90
C CYS A 238 -0.21 -6.58 19.57
N ILE A 239 0.43 -6.65 18.42
CA ILE A 239 1.53 -7.59 18.20
C ILE A 239 2.86 -6.87 18.38
N GLU A 240 3.85 -7.58 18.89
CA GLU A 240 5.18 -7.07 19.20
C GLU A 240 6.24 -8.04 18.69
N ARG A 241 7.24 -7.50 17.98
CA ARG A 241 8.51 -8.17 17.72
C ARG A 241 9.53 -7.69 18.74
N SER A 242 10.12 -8.61 19.49
CA SER A 242 11.18 -8.31 20.45
C SER A 242 12.17 -9.47 20.53
N SER A 243 13.47 -9.16 20.43
CA SER A 243 14.55 -10.17 20.46
C SER A 243 14.33 -11.35 19.50
N GLY A 244 13.80 -11.07 18.30
CA GLY A 244 13.52 -12.09 17.28
C GLY A 244 12.26 -12.94 17.50
N ARG A 245 11.50 -12.70 18.58
CA ARG A 245 10.22 -13.35 18.84
C ARG A 245 9.07 -12.43 18.46
N LEU A 246 8.03 -13.00 17.84
CA LEU A 246 6.77 -12.34 17.57
C LEU A 246 5.70 -12.83 18.56
N SER A 247 5.04 -11.92 19.25
CA SER A 247 4.01 -12.24 20.25
C SER A 247 2.86 -11.23 20.18
N ALA A 248 1.63 -11.70 20.39
CA ALA A 248 0.50 -10.82 20.69
C ALA A 248 0.44 -10.51 22.19
N TRP A 249 0.06 -9.28 22.53
CA TRP A 249 0.02 -8.77 23.89
C TRP A 249 -1.27 -8.02 24.19
N HIS A 250 -1.85 -8.34 25.34
CA HIS A 250 -2.93 -7.58 25.96
C HIS A 250 -2.93 -7.84 27.47
N ASN A 251 -3.05 -6.78 28.28
CA ASN A 251 -3.14 -6.88 29.73
C ASN A 251 -2.07 -7.79 30.36
N LYS A 252 -0.81 -7.64 29.92
CA LYS A 252 0.37 -8.44 30.35
C LYS A 252 0.33 -9.92 29.96
N LYS A 253 -0.72 -10.37 29.28
CA LYS A 253 -0.78 -11.72 28.72
C LYS A 253 -0.04 -11.73 27.38
N GLU A 254 1.05 -12.48 27.34
CA GLU A 254 1.77 -12.80 26.11
C GLU A 254 1.12 -14.01 25.43
N THR A 255 0.93 -13.94 24.12
CA THR A 255 0.58 -15.08 23.28
C THR A 255 1.64 -15.19 22.17
N PRO A 256 2.61 -16.10 22.30
CA PRO A 256 3.64 -16.30 21.27
C PRO A 256 3.01 -16.72 19.94
N LEU A 257 3.46 -16.11 18.85
CA LEU A 257 3.02 -16.44 17.49
C LEU A 257 4.01 -17.43 16.87
N LYS A 258 3.50 -18.34 16.02
CA LYS A 258 4.31 -19.42 15.42
C LYS A 258 4.99 -18.99 14.12
N GLN A 259 4.48 -17.94 13.51
CA GLN A 259 4.92 -17.40 12.24
C GLN A 259 6.23 -16.63 12.42
N ASP A 260 7.00 -16.55 11.34
CA ASP A 260 8.20 -15.73 11.29
C ASP A 260 7.85 -14.23 11.44
N CYS A 261 8.86 -13.46 11.84
CA CYS A 261 8.71 -12.02 11.97
C CYS A 261 8.50 -11.40 10.58
N PRO A 262 7.34 -10.76 10.33
CA PRO A 262 7.08 -10.13 9.05
C PRO A 262 7.92 -8.86 8.90
N ASP A 263 8.24 -8.54 7.65
CA ASP A 263 8.76 -7.24 7.24
C ASP A 263 7.63 -6.21 7.07
N SER A 264 6.37 -6.68 6.95
CA SER A 264 5.19 -5.84 6.85
C SER A 264 3.93 -6.44 7.42
N VAL A 265 3.19 -5.58 8.11
CA VAL A 265 2.00 -5.94 8.88
C VAL A 265 0.81 -5.11 8.44
N ARG A 266 -0.32 -5.77 8.22
CA ARG A 266 -1.63 -5.14 8.19
C ARG A 266 -2.32 -5.32 9.53
N VAL A 267 -2.84 -4.22 10.07
CA VAL A 267 -3.76 -4.25 11.20
C VAL A 267 -5.16 -4.03 10.66
N LEU A 268 -6.07 -4.96 10.93
CA LEU A 268 -7.47 -4.88 10.58
C LEU A 268 -8.31 -4.82 11.84
N LEU A 269 -9.09 -3.76 11.97
CA LEU A 269 -9.95 -3.45 13.09
C LEU A 269 -11.40 -3.45 12.61
N ASP A 270 -12.21 -4.36 13.11
CA ASP A 270 -13.65 -4.35 12.95
C ASP A 270 -14.29 -3.93 14.29
N MET A 271 -14.70 -2.66 14.37
CA MET A 271 -15.34 -2.13 15.56
C MET A 271 -16.75 -2.68 15.76
N ASP A 272 -17.42 -3.08 14.67
CA ASP A 272 -18.81 -3.53 14.72
C ASP A 272 -18.90 -4.97 15.26
N SER A 273 -17.96 -5.84 14.88
CA SER A 273 -17.83 -7.21 15.41
C SER A 273 -16.87 -7.34 16.59
N SER A 274 -16.24 -6.22 16.99
CA SER A 274 -15.23 -6.19 18.06
C SER A 274 -14.06 -7.14 17.79
N CYS A 275 -13.63 -7.22 16.53
CA CYS A 275 -12.54 -8.08 16.08
C CYS A 275 -11.30 -7.26 15.70
N LEU A 276 -10.13 -7.68 16.18
CA LEU A 276 -8.84 -7.12 15.81
C LEU A 276 -7.97 -8.26 15.28
N SER A 277 -7.49 -8.12 14.05
CA SER A 277 -6.61 -9.09 13.43
C SER A 277 -5.36 -8.44 12.83
N PHE A 278 -4.31 -9.25 12.76
CA PHE A 278 -2.99 -8.87 12.29
C PHE A 278 -2.55 -9.84 11.22
N TRP A 279 -2.04 -9.31 10.12
CA TRP A 279 -1.71 -10.09 8.94
C TRP A 279 -0.31 -9.75 8.46
N SER A 280 0.44 -10.76 8.06
CA SER A 280 1.66 -10.59 7.28
C SER A 280 1.28 -10.29 5.84
N LEU A 281 2.01 -9.37 5.22
CA LEU A 281 1.93 -9.07 3.79
C LEU A 281 3.07 -9.74 2.99
N MET A 282 3.95 -10.51 3.65
CA MET A 282 5.04 -11.20 2.98
C MET A 282 4.57 -12.50 2.33
N GLY A 283 4.84 -12.67 1.03
CA GLY A 283 4.51 -13.90 0.31
C GLY A 283 3.01 -14.22 0.25
N GLY A 284 2.16 -13.20 0.42
CA GLY A 284 0.71 -13.31 0.49
C GLY A 284 0.12 -12.78 1.80
N LEU A 285 -1.21 -12.76 1.88
CA LEU A 285 -1.96 -12.35 3.07
C LEU A 285 -2.13 -13.52 4.04
N VAL A 286 -1.25 -13.61 5.03
CA VAL A 286 -1.23 -14.66 6.06
C VAL A 286 -1.67 -14.08 7.40
N GLU A 287 -2.69 -14.66 8.03
CA GLU A 287 -3.11 -14.23 9.37
C GLU A 287 -2.03 -14.62 10.40
N LEU A 288 -1.60 -13.64 11.18
CA LEU A 288 -0.66 -13.80 12.29
C LEU A 288 -1.40 -14.07 13.59
N TYR A 289 -2.44 -13.27 13.85
CA TYR A 289 -3.21 -13.30 15.08
C TYR A 289 -4.56 -12.62 14.90
N SER A 290 -5.60 -13.15 15.55
CA SER A 290 -6.92 -12.53 15.65
C SER A 290 -7.44 -12.63 17.07
N VAL A 291 -8.15 -11.60 17.52
CA VAL A 291 -8.77 -11.55 18.84
C VAL A 291 -10.11 -10.84 18.77
N GLN A 292 -11.10 -11.38 19.47
CA GLN A 292 -12.32 -10.65 19.77
C GLN A 292 -12.06 -9.80 21.02
N ALA A 293 -11.83 -8.52 20.81
CA ALA A 293 -11.53 -7.55 21.85
C ALA A 293 -12.83 -6.84 22.26
N ASP A 294 -13.28 -7.00 23.50
CA ASP A 294 -14.45 -6.31 24.07
C ASP A 294 -14.20 -4.78 24.11
N PHE A 295 -14.30 -4.10 22.96
CA PHE A 295 -14.06 -2.68 22.84
C PHE A 295 -15.20 -1.90 23.49
N ARG A 296 -14.87 -1.11 24.51
CA ARG A 296 -15.83 -0.33 25.31
C ARG A 296 -15.97 1.11 24.85
N GLY A 297 -15.34 1.45 23.75
CA GLY A 297 -15.25 2.81 23.25
C GLY A 297 -14.31 2.91 22.05
N PRO A 298 -14.10 4.12 21.52
CA PRO A 298 -13.25 4.33 20.38
C PRO A 298 -11.79 3.98 20.69
N VAL A 299 -11.07 3.51 19.67
CA VAL A 299 -9.65 3.19 19.75
C VAL A 299 -8.85 3.97 18.72
N ARG A 300 -7.54 4.08 18.96
CA ARG A 300 -6.59 4.74 18.07
C ARG A 300 -5.48 3.77 17.68
N PRO A 301 -4.99 3.79 16.43
CA PRO A 301 -3.77 3.11 16.04
C PRO A 301 -2.59 3.59 16.90
N VAL A 302 -1.74 2.66 17.33
CA VAL A 302 -0.60 2.97 18.20
C VAL A 302 0.58 2.07 17.88
N PHE A 303 1.76 2.65 17.96
CA PHE A 303 3.01 2.01 17.59
C PHE A 303 4.07 2.21 18.65
N TRP A 304 4.97 1.25 18.78
CA TRP A 304 6.18 1.34 19.59
C TRP A 304 7.39 0.94 18.75
N LEU A 305 8.50 1.65 18.95
CA LEU A 305 9.78 1.30 18.35
C LEU A 305 10.77 0.94 19.47
N HIS A 306 11.48 -0.17 19.29
CA HIS A 306 12.46 -0.61 20.27
C HIS A 306 13.66 0.33 20.32
N GLY A 307 13.96 0.79 21.52
CA GLY A 307 15.14 1.61 21.78
C GLY A 307 15.11 2.98 21.13
N THR A 308 16.29 3.57 21.01
CA THR A 308 16.47 4.93 20.47
C THR A 308 17.55 5.00 19.41
N GLN A 309 17.74 3.89 18.72
CA GLN A 309 18.70 3.77 17.62
C GLN A 309 18.14 4.51 16.41
N GLN A 310 18.93 5.40 15.82
CA GLN A 310 18.52 6.26 14.71
C GLN A 310 18.12 5.50 13.43
N ARG A 311 18.46 4.21 13.34
CA ARG A 311 18.16 3.36 12.18
C ARG A 311 16.75 2.76 12.22
N ASN A 312 16.07 2.80 13.37
CA ASN A 312 14.74 2.24 13.50
C ASN A 312 13.71 3.16 12.86
N VAL A 313 12.97 2.59 11.91
CA VAL A 313 11.95 3.28 11.12
C VAL A 313 10.74 2.39 11.00
N LEU A 314 9.55 2.96 11.23
CA LEU A 314 8.31 2.43 10.70
C LEU A 314 7.90 3.28 9.50
N ALA A 315 7.51 2.66 8.40
CA ALA A 315 6.94 3.38 7.26
C ALA A 315 5.46 3.03 7.12
N PHE A 316 4.68 4.01 6.71
CA PHE A 316 3.25 3.85 6.46
C PHE A 316 3.03 4.10 4.97
N PRO A 317 3.31 3.11 4.12
CA PRO A 317 3.24 3.33 2.70
C PRO A 317 1.79 3.57 2.27
N PRO A 318 1.58 4.44 1.28
CA PRO A 318 0.35 4.44 0.53
C PRO A 318 0.39 3.24 -0.44
N TRP A 319 -0.23 2.10 -0.10
CA TRP A 319 -0.67 0.97 -0.95
C TRP A 319 0.26 0.35 -2.01
N THR A 320 1.45 0.91 -2.27
CA THR A 320 2.31 0.59 -3.41
C THR A 320 3.72 0.17 -2.99
N CYS A 321 3.91 -0.37 -1.77
CA CYS A 321 5.24 -0.79 -1.29
C CYS A 321 5.27 -2.22 -0.73
N TRP A 322 4.15 -2.94 -0.68
CA TRP A 322 4.08 -4.29 -0.09
C TRP A 322 3.47 -5.28 -1.04
N GLN A 323 4.16 -5.59 -2.13
CA GLN A 323 3.86 -6.79 -2.88
C GLN A 323 5.18 -7.48 -3.28
N TRP A 324 5.36 -8.66 -2.69
CA TRP A 324 6.37 -9.66 -3.04
C TRP A 324 5.82 -10.55 -4.14
#